data_AF-A0A966DI17-F1
#
_entry.id   AF-A0A966DI17-F1
#
_cell.length_a   1.000
_cell.length_b   1.000
_cell.length_c   1.000
_cell.angle_alpha   90.00
_cell.angle_beta   90.00
_cell.angle_gamma   90.00
#
_symmetry.space_group_name_H-M   'P 1'
#
loop_
_entity.id
_entity.type
_entity.pdbx_description
1 polymer ?
#
loop_
_entity_poly.entity_id
_entity_poly.type
_entity_poly.pdbx_seq_one_letter_code
_entity_poly.pdbx_strand_id
1 'polypeptide(L)'
;MRFTVRLFLFWVSVFLIFYLAVIGVVYLFWQLHIEFWQLALVFFLVGVIPPALITAYFFRRLEYMETEKLDPPTFTGQKKARFTFHPRTRNPFDEVMQRVDRQWIISYSDRANRVLKFRTDARMMSWGVGGYIHMDEEETLEIVVYPIHPKSKREELMLTQLLRVMASVLNNGVTTIND
;
A
#
# COMPACT_ATOMS: atom_id res chain seq x y z
N MET A 1 1.77 -15.51 5.97
CA MET A 1 2.35 -15.23 4.64
C MET A 1 2.32 -13.73 4.41
N ARG A 2 3.47 -13.12 4.04
CA ARG A 2 3.58 -11.69 3.71
C ARG A 2 2.59 -11.32 2.61
N PHE A 3 2.04 -10.10 2.65
CA PHE A 3 1.03 -9.66 1.68
C PHE A 3 1.54 -9.73 0.24
N THR A 4 2.82 -9.46 0.01
CA THR A 4 3.51 -9.59 -1.29
C THR A 4 3.49 -11.01 -1.86
N VAL A 5 3.60 -12.04 -1.02
CA VAL A 5 3.52 -13.44 -1.47
C VAL A 5 2.09 -13.78 -1.89
N ARG A 6 1.10 -13.33 -1.12
CA ARG A 6 -0.32 -13.51 -1.47
C ARG A 6 -0.67 -12.82 -2.79
N LEU A 7 -0.15 -11.61 -2.99
CA LEU A 7 -0.32 -10.88 -4.23
C LEU A 7 0.28 -11.60 -5.44
N PHE A 8 1.52 -12.07 -5.30
CA PHE A 8 2.20 -12.80 -6.37
C PHE A 8 1.41 -14.04 -6.78
N LEU A 9 1.02 -14.87 -5.80
CA LEU A 9 0.25 -16.09 -6.04
C LEU A 9 -1.10 -15.80 -6.69
N PHE A 10 -1.77 -14.72 -6.30
CA PHE A 10 -3.02 -14.31 -6.92
C PHE A 10 -2.85 -13.99 -8.40
N TRP A 11 -1.87 -13.15 -8.76
CA TRP A 11 -1.64 -12.81 -10.16
C TRP A 11 -1.24 -14.03 -10.99
N VAL A 12 -0.33 -14.86 -10.49
CA VAL A 12 0.06 -16.12 -11.17
C VAL A 12 -1.16 -17.01 -11.40
N SER A 13 -2.08 -17.10 -10.43
CA SER A 13 -3.31 -17.89 -10.57
C SER A 13 -4.25 -17.31 -11.64
N VAL A 14 -4.44 -15.98 -11.68
CA VAL A 14 -5.25 -15.31 -12.72
C VAL A 14 -4.66 -15.57 -14.11
N PHE A 15 -3.34 -15.40 -14.26
CA PHE A 15 -2.66 -15.67 -15.53
C PHE A 15 -2.72 -17.15 -15.93
N LEU A 16 -2.64 -18.08 -14.97
CA LEU A 16 -2.77 -19.52 -15.24
C LEU A 16 -4.16 -19.87 -15.79
N ILE A 17 -5.22 -19.38 -15.17
CA ILE A 17 -6.60 -19.62 -15.64
C ILE A 17 -6.79 -19.05 -17.04
N PHE A 18 -6.33 -17.83 -17.28
CA PHE A 18 -6.40 -17.19 -18.60
C PHE A 18 -5.59 -17.96 -19.64
N TYR A 19 -4.39 -18.40 -19.28
CA TYR A 19 -3.51 -19.16 -20.15
C TYR A 19 -4.14 -20.50 -20.57
N LEU A 20 -4.68 -21.26 -19.61
CA LEU A 20 -5.39 -22.51 -19.89
C LEU A 20 -6.61 -22.32 -20.79
N ALA A 21 -7.36 -21.23 -20.59
CA ALA A 21 -8.51 -20.90 -21.46
C ALA A 21 -8.07 -20.63 -22.90
N VAL A 22 -7.01 -19.82 -23.10
CA VAL A 22 -6.47 -19.52 -24.44
C VAL A 22 -5.97 -20.79 -25.13
N ILE A 23 -5.24 -21.66 -24.42
CA ILE A 23 -4.78 -22.94 -24.98
C ILE A 23 -5.96 -23.82 -25.38
N GLY A 24 -6.99 -23.90 -24.53
CA GLY A 24 -8.19 -24.68 -24.83
C GLY A 24 -8.87 -24.22 -26.13
N VAL A 25 -8.97 -22.91 -26.34
CA VAL A 25 -9.49 -22.33 -27.58
C VAL A 25 -8.59 -22.64 -28.77
N VAL A 26 -7.27 -22.42 -28.66
CA VAL A 26 -6.33 -22.70 -29.76
C VAL A 26 -6.34 -24.18 -30.13
N TYR A 27 -6.39 -25.07 -29.14
CA TYR A 27 -6.47 -26.51 -29.39
C TYR A 27 -7.78 -26.88 -30.11
N LEU A 28 -8.92 -26.33 -29.66
CA LEU A 28 -10.24 -26.60 -30.25
C LEU A 28 -10.35 -26.12 -31.71
N PHE A 29 -9.82 -24.93 -32.03
CA PHE A 29 -9.99 -24.31 -33.34
C PHE A 29 -8.86 -24.62 -34.33
N TRP A 30 -7.63 -24.80 -33.87
CA TRP A 30 -6.46 -25.02 -34.74
C TRP A 30 -5.91 -26.45 -34.73
N GLN A 31 -6.39 -27.33 -33.83
CA GLN A 31 -5.87 -28.70 -33.67
C GLN A 31 -4.34 -28.76 -33.54
N LEU A 32 -3.74 -27.69 -32.99
CA LEU A 32 -2.30 -27.56 -32.95
C LEU A 32 -1.73 -28.51 -31.89
N HIS A 33 -0.80 -29.38 -32.29
CA HIS A 33 -0.04 -30.20 -31.37
C HIS A 33 1.07 -29.36 -30.73
N ILE A 34 0.76 -28.77 -29.58
CA ILE A 34 1.75 -28.00 -28.80
C ILE A 34 2.48 -28.97 -27.86
N GLU A 35 3.81 -28.94 -27.88
CA GLU A 35 4.62 -29.71 -26.95
C GLU A 35 4.54 -29.14 -25.53
N PHE A 36 4.49 -30.01 -24.52
CA PHE A 36 4.36 -29.62 -23.12
C PHE A 36 5.48 -28.66 -22.65
N TRP A 37 6.71 -28.85 -23.13
CA TRP A 37 7.83 -27.97 -22.80
C TRP A 37 7.66 -26.56 -23.34
N GLN A 38 7.09 -26.41 -24.54
CA GLN A 38 6.82 -25.10 -25.14
C GLN A 38 5.70 -24.38 -24.36
N LEU A 39 4.66 -25.12 -23.95
CA LEU A 39 3.60 -24.63 -23.07
C LEU A 39 4.17 -24.12 -21.73
N ALA A 40 4.99 -24.93 -21.06
CA ALA A 40 5.60 -24.54 -19.80
C ALA A 40 6.46 -23.27 -19.96
N LEU A 41 7.29 -23.22 -21.01
CA LEU A 41 8.17 -22.07 -21.28
C LEU A 41 7.37 -20.78 -21.52
N VAL A 42 6.31 -20.84 -22.34
CA VAL A 42 5.44 -19.68 -22.59
C VAL A 42 4.74 -19.24 -21.31
N PHE A 43 4.26 -20.18 -20.48
CA PHE A 43 3.67 -19.84 -19.19
C PHE A 43 4.67 -19.18 -18.24
N PHE A 44 5.91 -19.66 -18.17
CA PHE A 44 6.93 -19.00 -17.35
C PHE A 44 7.21 -17.58 -17.84
N LEU A 45 7.36 -17.38 -19.14
CA LEU A 45 7.67 -16.08 -19.72
C LEU A 45 6.52 -15.07 -19.56
N VAL A 46 5.27 -15.49 -19.71
CA VAL A 46 4.11 -14.59 -19.75
C VAL A 46 3.29 -14.61 -18.46
N GLY A 47 3.22 -15.76 -17.80
CA GLY A 47 2.42 -15.97 -16.59
C GLY A 47 3.19 -15.77 -15.28
N VAL A 48 4.53 -15.83 -15.29
CA VAL A 48 5.34 -15.69 -14.06
C VAL A 48 6.16 -14.41 -14.06
N ILE A 49 6.86 -14.10 -15.15
CA ILE A 49 7.73 -12.91 -15.22
C ILE A 49 6.95 -11.60 -15.04
N PRO A 50 5.81 -11.36 -15.74
CA PRO A 50 5.09 -10.10 -15.59
C PRO A 50 4.53 -9.91 -14.17
N PRO A 51 3.89 -10.91 -13.53
CA PRO A 51 3.52 -10.81 -12.11
C PRO A 51 4.71 -10.58 -11.17
N ALA A 52 5.85 -11.21 -11.43
CA ALA A 52 7.06 -11.01 -10.63
C ALA A 52 7.56 -9.56 -10.76
N LEU A 53 7.58 -8.98 -11.96
CA LEU A 53 7.98 -7.60 -12.21
C LEU A 53 7.03 -6.59 -11.55
N ILE A 54 5.71 -6.80 -11.68
CA ILE A 54 4.69 -5.99 -11.02
C ILE A 54 4.89 -6.04 -9.50
N THR A 55 5.04 -7.25 -8.95
CA THR A 55 5.24 -7.45 -7.52
C THR A 55 6.53 -6.77 -7.05
N ALA A 56 7.64 -6.91 -7.78
CA ALA A 56 8.91 -6.29 -7.47
C ALA A 56 8.85 -4.75 -7.49
N TYR A 57 8.10 -4.17 -8.43
CA TYR A 57 7.91 -2.73 -8.51
C TYR A 57 7.23 -2.16 -7.26
N PHE A 58 6.21 -2.85 -6.73
CA PHE A 58 5.48 -2.41 -5.52
C PHE A 58 6.08 -2.92 -4.22
N PHE A 59 7.00 -3.89 -4.28
CA PHE A 59 7.56 -4.61 -3.14
C PHE A 59 8.07 -3.68 -2.05
N ARG A 60 8.89 -2.68 -2.40
CA ARG A 60 9.49 -1.76 -1.42
C ARG A 60 8.45 -0.95 -0.63
N ARG A 61 7.37 -0.50 -1.30
CA ARG A 61 6.34 0.33 -0.68
C ARG A 61 5.37 -0.49 0.17
N LEU A 62 5.05 -1.70 -0.28
CA LEU A 62 4.20 -2.64 0.44
C LEU A 62 4.90 -3.26 1.64
N GLU A 63 6.16 -3.69 1.48
CA GLU A 63 6.93 -4.29 2.56
C GLU A 63 7.15 -3.29 3.70
N TYR A 64 7.42 -2.01 3.37
CA TYR A 64 7.60 -0.96 4.38
C TYR A 64 6.39 -0.80 5.31
N MET A 65 5.17 -1.09 4.84
CA MET A 65 3.94 -1.04 5.66
C MET A 65 3.88 -2.13 6.72
N GLU A 66 4.48 -3.29 6.44
CA GLU A 66 4.50 -4.46 7.31
C GLU A 66 5.79 -4.53 8.14
N THR A 67 6.81 -3.72 7.83
CA THR A 67 8.10 -3.78 8.52
C THR A 67 8.08 -2.96 9.80
N GLU A 68 8.82 -3.39 10.82
CA GLU A 68 9.07 -2.66 12.07
C GLU A 68 9.98 -1.43 11.92
N LYS A 69 10.37 -1.07 10.69
CA LYS A 69 11.20 0.11 10.43
C LYS A 69 10.50 1.38 10.92
N LEU A 70 11.12 2.06 11.88
CA LEU A 70 10.58 3.25 12.51
C LEU A 70 10.85 4.53 11.70
N ASP A 71 11.89 4.53 10.86
CA ASP A 71 12.24 5.73 10.09
C ASP A 71 11.14 6.12 9.10
N PRO A 72 10.86 7.42 8.92
CA PRO A 72 9.86 7.89 7.97
C PRO A 72 10.20 7.45 6.54
N PRO A 73 9.20 7.13 5.71
CA PRO A 73 9.47 6.75 4.34
C PRO A 73 10.10 7.91 3.56
N THR A 74 10.95 7.57 2.59
CA THR A 74 11.62 8.51 1.66
C THR A 74 11.23 8.17 0.22
N PHE A 75 9.95 7.88 0.02
CA PHE A 75 9.43 7.48 -1.27
C PHE A 75 9.11 8.69 -2.15
N THR A 76 9.33 8.56 -3.46
CA THR A 76 8.95 9.58 -4.44
C THR A 76 7.44 9.84 -4.38
N GLY A 77 7.04 11.12 -4.45
CA GLY A 77 5.64 11.56 -4.45
C GLY A 77 4.96 11.57 -3.08
N GLN A 78 5.72 11.36 -2.00
CA GLN A 78 5.17 11.48 -0.65
C GLN A 78 4.81 12.94 -0.32
N LYS A 79 3.79 13.14 0.51
CA LYS A 79 3.47 14.43 1.11
C LYS A 79 3.61 14.34 2.62
N LYS A 80 4.17 15.38 3.21
CA LYS A 80 4.36 15.48 4.66
C LYS A 80 3.48 16.58 5.23
N ALA A 81 2.87 16.31 6.37
CA ALA A 81 2.15 17.31 7.13
C ALA A 81 2.49 17.19 8.61
N ARG A 82 2.52 18.33 9.28
CA ARG A 82 2.60 18.38 10.74
C ARG A 82 1.30 18.92 11.30
N PHE A 83 0.78 18.26 12.33
CA PHE A 83 -0.42 18.67 13.03
C PHE A 83 -0.14 18.80 14.52
N THR A 84 -0.60 19.88 15.15
CA THR A 84 -0.51 20.03 16.62
C THR A 84 -1.69 19.28 17.22
N PHE A 85 -1.49 18.16 17.92
CA PHE A 85 -2.56 17.36 18.48
C PHE A 85 -2.93 17.79 19.89
N HIS A 86 -4.21 18.07 20.14
CA HIS A 86 -4.70 18.39 21.47
C HIS A 86 -5.37 17.16 22.09
N PRO A 87 -4.69 16.42 22.97
CA PRO A 87 -5.24 15.22 23.57
C PRO A 87 -6.35 15.54 24.56
N ARG A 88 -7.34 14.65 24.65
CA ARG A 88 -8.40 14.71 25.66
C ARG A 88 -8.17 13.71 26.79
N THR A 89 -7.17 12.86 26.63
CA THR A 89 -6.87 11.72 27.50
C THR A 89 -5.43 11.75 27.99
N ARG A 90 -5.13 10.99 29.05
CA ARG A 90 -3.76 10.87 29.60
C ARG A 90 -2.79 10.13 28.65
N ASN A 91 -3.31 9.38 27.68
CA ASN A 91 -2.54 8.65 26.69
C ASN A 91 -2.83 9.22 25.28
N PRO A 92 -2.13 10.29 24.87
CA PRO A 92 -2.41 10.99 23.62
C PRO A 92 -2.29 10.09 22.38
N PHE A 93 -1.31 9.18 22.37
CA PHE A 93 -1.05 8.29 21.25
C PHE A 93 -2.14 7.22 21.06
N ASP A 94 -2.69 6.67 22.15
CA ASP A 94 -3.79 5.70 22.07
C ASP A 94 -5.05 6.34 21.47
N GLU A 95 -5.29 7.63 21.76
CA GLU A 95 -6.39 8.39 21.18
C GLU A 95 -6.23 8.59 19.67
N VAL A 96 -5.02 8.91 19.21
CA VAL A 96 -4.70 8.99 17.78
C VAL A 96 -4.90 7.64 17.10
N MET A 97 -4.39 6.57 17.70
CA MET A 97 -4.56 5.21 17.19
C MET A 97 -6.05 4.86 17.04
N GLN A 98 -6.88 5.16 18.06
CA GLN A 98 -8.31 4.90 18.01
C GLN A 98 -9.02 5.72 16.92
N ARG A 99 -8.66 7.00 16.73
CA ARG A 99 -9.24 7.84 15.68
C ARG A 99 -8.86 7.33 14.28
N VAL A 100 -7.61 6.86 14.13
CA VAL A 100 -7.12 6.31 12.85
C VAL A 100 -7.81 4.98 12.55
N ASP A 101 -7.91 4.07 13.52
CA ASP A 101 -8.54 2.75 13.35
C ASP A 101 -10.02 2.82 12.90
N ARG A 102 -10.73 3.89 13.28
CA ARG A 102 -12.12 4.13 12.87
C ARG A 102 -12.29 4.46 11.38
N GLN A 103 -11.23 4.93 10.71
CA GLN A 103 -11.30 5.44 9.33
C GLN A 103 -10.37 4.68 8.38
N TRP A 104 -9.27 4.12 8.91
CA TRP A 104 -8.20 3.50 8.14
C TRP A 104 -7.71 2.23 8.82
N ILE A 105 -7.06 1.37 8.04
CA ILE A 105 -6.60 0.07 8.52
C ILE A 105 -5.18 0.23 9.06
N ILE A 106 -5.00 -0.01 10.36
CA ILE A 106 -3.67 -0.02 10.98
C ILE A 106 -2.92 -1.28 10.52
N SER A 107 -1.74 -1.09 9.95
CA SER A 107 -0.87 -2.18 9.47
C SER A 107 0.25 -2.49 10.46
N TYR A 108 0.72 -1.48 11.19
CA TYR A 108 1.73 -1.63 12.24
C TYR A 108 1.53 -0.54 13.29
N SER A 109 1.70 -0.86 14.56
CA SER A 109 1.67 0.12 15.65
C SER A 109 2.75 -0.21 16.68
N ASP A 110 3.44 0.82 17.13
CA ASP A 110 4.43 0.74 18.18
C ASP A 110 4.15 1.85 19.20
N ARG A 111 3.73 1.45 20.39
CA ARG A 111 3.39 2.39 21.47
C ARG A 111 4.62 2.96 22.17
N ALA A 112 5.73 2.22 22.21
CA ALA A 112 6.96 2.66 22.85
C ALA A 112 7.60 3.79 22.05
N ASN A 113 7.63 3.64 20.72
CA ASN A 113 8.17 4.64 19.80
C ASN A 113 7.13 5.62 19.25
N ARG A 114 5.85 5.50 19.66
CA ARG A 114 4.72 6.34 19.19
C ARG A 114 4.61 6.43 17.66
N VAL A 115 4.82 5.29 17.00
CA VAL A 115 4.76 5.14 15.54
C VAL A 115 3.55 4.32 15.15
N LEU A 116 2.83 4.77 14.13
CA LEU A 116 1.70 4.08 13.54
C LEU A 116 1.82 4.08 12.01
N LYS A 117 1.62 2.92 11.39
CA LYS A 117 1.49 2.79 9.94
C LYS A 117 0.08 2.36 9.60
N PHE A 118 -0.51 3.01 8.60
CA PHE A 118 -1.87 2.76 8.19
C PHE A 118 -2.00 2.68 6.67
N ARG A 119 -3.14 2.15 6.22
CA ARG A 119 -3.52 2.07 4.82
C ARG A 119 -4.99 2.44 4.62
N THR A 120 -5.28 3.04 3.47
CA THR A 120 -6.66 3.43 3.13
C THR A 120 -7.48 2.28 2.54
N ASP A 121 -6.84 1.27 1.94
CA ASP A 121 -7.51 0.11 1.35
C ASP A 121 -6.68 -1.16 1.59
N ALA A 122 -7.34 -2.31 1.58
CA ALA A 122 -6.75 -3.64 1.72
C ALA A 122 -7.06 -4.58 0.54
N ARG A 123 -7.82 -4.12 -0.47
CA ARG A 123 -8.18 -4.93 -1.63
C ARG A 123 -6.99 -5.08 -2.57
N MET A 124 -6.75 -6.29 -3.07
CA MET A 124 -5.68 -6.57 -4.05
C MET A 124 -5.84 -5.83 -5.39
N MET A 125 -7.03 -5.30 -5.67
CA MET A 125 -7.35 -4.54 -6.89
C MET A 125 -7.21 -3.02 -6.72
N SER A 126 -7.10 -2.52 -5.49
CA SER A 126 -6.94 -1.10 -5.19
C SER A 126 -5.84 -0.91 -4.15
N TRP A 127 -4.69 -0.44 -4.65
CA TRP A 127 -3.47 -0.29 -3.86
C TRP A 127 -3.54 0.81 -2.79
N GLY A 128 -4.57 1.66 -2.83
CA GLY A 128 -4.82 2.69 -1.84
C GLY A 128 -3.64 3.64 -1.65
N VAL A 129 -3.54 4.18 -0.45
CA VAL A 129 -2.46 5.05 0.01
C VAL A 129 -1.87 4.46 1.28
N GLY A 130 -0.54 4.45 1.37
CA GLY A 130 0.18 4.11 2.59
C GLY A 130 0.45 5.36 3.41
N GLY A 131 0.37 5.22 4.73
CA GLY A 131 0.59 6.33 5.65
C GLY A 131 1.42 5.93 6.86
N TYR A 132 2.20 6.88 7.33
CA TYR A 132 3.03 6.83 8.52
C TYR A 132 2.66 8.01 9.40
N ILE A 133 2.50 7.77 10.70
CA ILE A 133 2.25 8.77 11.72
C ILE A 133 3.28 8.55 12.83
N HIS A 134 3.94 9.62 13.24
CA HIS A 134 4.79 9.66 14.40
C HIS A 134 4.34 10.80 15.31
N MET A 135 4.16 10.51 16.59
CA MET A 135 3.86 11.53 17.59
C MET A 135 5.13 11.88 18.35
N ASP A 136 5.55 13.13 18.20
CA ASP A 136 6.66 13.71 18.94
C ASP A 136 6.27 13.98 20.42
N GLU A 137 7.24 14.29 21.26
CA GLU A 137 7.04 14.57 22.68
C GLU A 137 6.19 15.82 22.93
N GLU A 138 6.25 16.81 22.03
CA GLU A 138 5.50 18.07 22.08
C GLU A 138 4.06 17.95 21.52
N GLU A 139 3.46 16.77 21.60
CA GLU A 139 2.11 16.48 21.09
C GLU A 139 1.92 16.81 19.59
N THR A 140 3.02 16.87 18.85
CA THR A 140 3.03 17.18 17.42
C THR A 140 3.06 15.88 16.62
N LEU A 141 2.15 15.75 15.67
CA LEU A 141 2.05 14.60 14.77
C LEU A 141 2.77 14.90 13.46
N GLU A 142 3.83 14.15 13.15
CA GLU A 142 4.38 14.06 11.80
C GLU A 142 3.63 12.97 11.04
N ILE A 143 2.95 13.38 9.96
CA ILE A 143 2.22 12.48 9.08
C ILE A 143 2.89 12.48 7.72
N VAL A 144 3.27 11.30 7.25
CA VAL A 144 3.82 11.07 5.93
C VAL A 144 2.89 10.14 5.18
N VAL A 145 2.26 10.64 4.12
CA VAL A 145 1.44 9.82 3.22
C VAL A 145 2.18 9.64 1.92
N TYR A 146 2.13 8.43 1.36
CA TYR A 146 2.80 8.14 0.11
C TYR A 146 1.92 7.35 -0.87
N PRO A 147 2.01 7.71 -2.16
CA PRO A 147 1.28 7.03 -3.23
C PRO A 147 1.86 5.64 -3.46
N ILE A 148 1.06 4.72 -4.00
CA ILE A 148 1.62 3.46 -4.52
C ILE A 148 2.17 3.68 -5.93
N HIS A 149 1.52 4.55 -6.73
CA HIS A 149 1.97 4.97 -8.05
C HIS A 149 2.39 6.45 -8.06
N PRO A 150 3.70 6.75 -7.90
CA PRO A 150 4.17 8.10 -7.62
C PRO A 150 4.03 9.12 -8.77
N LYS A 151 3.73 8.65 -9.99
CA LYS A 151 3.66 9.51 -11.20
C LYS A 151 2.23 9.88 -11.61
N SER A 152 1.23 9.51 -10.82
CA SER A 152 -0.18 9.73 -11.14
C SER A 152 -0.70 11.02 -10.52
N LYS A 153 -1.17 11.97 -11.35
CA LYS A 153 -1.87 13.20 -10.87
C LYS A 153 -3.08 12.88 -9.99
N ARG A 154 -3.77 11.76 -10.27
CA ARG A 154 -4.90 11.29 -9.46
C ARG A 154 -4.46 10.96 -8.04
N GLU A 155 -3.31 10.32 -7.88
CA GLU A 155 -2.81 9.96 -6.55
C GLU A 155 -2.36 11.19 -5.78
N GLU A 156 -1.74 12.16 -6.43
CA GLU A 156 -1.39 13.43 -5.80
C GLU A 156 -2.62 14.16 -5.20
N LEU A 157 -3.73 14.19 -5.95
CA LEU A 157 -5.00 14.73 -5.46
C LEU A 157 -5.54 13.90 -4.28
N MET A 158 -5.47 12.57 -4.35
CA MET A 158 -5.89 11.68 -3.26
C MET A 158 -5.06 11.88 -1.99
N LEU A 159 -3.74 12.06 -2.09
CA LEU A 159 -2.87 12.35 -0.93
C LEU A 159 -3.26 13.68 -0.28
N THR A 160 -3.51 14.70 -1.09
CA THR A 160 -3.89 16.03 -0.60
C THR A 160 -5.25 15.98 0.10
N GLN A 161 -6.22 15.27 -0.48
CA GLN A 161 -7.53 15.05 0.15
C GLN A 161 -7.40 14.25 1.45
N LEU A 162 -6.59 13.19 1.45
CA LEU A 162 -6.35 12.37 2.63
C LEU A 162 -5.78 13.21 3.78
N LEU A 163 -4.77 14.04 3.52
CA LEU A 163 -4.21 14.94 4.55
C LEU A 163 -5.25 15.91 5.11
N ARG A 164 -6.15 16.45 4.27
CA ARG A 164 -7.25 17.31 4.74
C ARG A 164 -8.24 16.56 5.62
N VAL A 165 -8.61 15.33 5.23
CA VAL A 165 -9.51 14.49 6.04
C VAL A 165 -8.83 14.13 7.36
N MET A 166 -7.54 13.79 7.34
CA MET A 166 -6.77 13.50 8.55
C MET A 166 -6.71 14.70 9.49
N ALA A 167 -6.49 15.91 8.97
CA ALA A 167 -6.54 17.14 9.77
C ALA A 167 -7.89 17.32 10.47
N SER A 168 -8.99 17.04 9.76
CA SER A 168 -10.35 17.09 10.32
C SER A 168 -10.59 16.01 11.37
N VAL A 169 -10.18 14.76 11.14
CA VAL A 169 -10.36 13.63 12.07
C VAL A 169 -9.50 13.81 13.33
N LEU A 170 -8.27 14.27 13.16
CA LEU A 170 -7.35 14.55 14.26
C LEU A 170 -7.68 15.89 14.95
N ASN A 171 -8.64 16.64 14.40
CA ASN A 171 -9.29 17.83 14.95
C ASN A 171 -8.33 19.00 15.22
N ASN A 172 -7.40 19.27 14.30
CA ASN A 172 -6.45 20.37 14.42
C ASN A 172 -6.30 21.13 13.11
N GLY A 173 -6.11 22.45 13.22
CA GLY A 173 -5.71 23.28 12.09
C GLY A 173 -4.41 22.77 11.48
N VAL A 174 -4.35 22.72 10.16
CA VAL A 174 -3.15 22.34 9.42
C VAL A 174 -2.08 23.40 9.66
N THR A 175 -1.01 23.06 10.39
CA THR A 175 0.07 24.03 10.64
C THR A 175 1.04 24.11 9.47
N THR A 176 1.36 23.00 8.79
CA THR A 176 2.19 22.99 7.58
C THR A 176 1.90 21.75 6.71
N ILE A 177 1.69 21.95 5.40
CA ILE A 177 1.78 20.91 4.36
C ILE A 177 3.05 21.23 3.58
N ASN A 178 4.07 20.37 3.70
CA ASN A 178 5.27 20.50 2.90
C ASN A 178 5.17 19.51 1.72
N ASP A 179 5.30 20.05 0.51
CA ASP A 179 5.37 19.30 -0.74
C ASP A 179 6.72 18.58 -0.92
#